data_AF-Q9ND14-F1
#
_entry.id   AF-Q9ND14-F1
#
_cell.length_a   1.000
_cell.length_b   1.000
_cell.length_c   1.000
_cell.angle_alpha   90.00
_cell.angle_beta   90.00
_cell.angle_gamma   90.00
#
_symmetry.space_group_name_H-M   'P 1'
#
loop_
_entity.id
_entity.type
_entity.pdbx_description
1 polymer ?
#
loop_
_entity_poly.entity_id
_entity_poly.type
_entity_poly.pdbx_seq_one_letter_code
_entity_poly.pdbx_strand_id
1 'polypeptide(L)' 'PYRRLHVCDYNLESIDTTSTTHKLLLEVCMAAKYEGESLTRYHREYQVKYGDSPSQICTVLARSFADIG' A
#
# COMPACT_ATOMS: atom_id res chain seq x y z
N PRO A 1 -2.90 -12.50 4.68
CA PRO A 1 -2.62 -12.54 3.22
C PRO A 1 -1.12 -12.34 2.97
N TYR A 2 -0.50 -12.98 1.99
CA TYR A 2 0.95 -12.84 1.76
C TYR A 2 1.37 -11.37 1.58
N ARG A 3 0.54 -10.56 0.91
CA ARG A 3 0.78 -9.12 0.74
C ARG A 3 0.75 -8.31 2.05
N ARG A 4 -0.14 -8.67 2.99
CA ARG A 4 -0.22 -8.02 4.31
C ARG A 4 1.04 -8.25 5.16
N LEU A 5 1.78 -9.33 4.89
CA LEU A 5 3.07 -9.58 5.56
C LEU A 5 4.21 -8.71 5.03
N HIS A 6 4.00 -8.03 3.90
CA HIS A 6 5.01 -7.24 3.19
C HIS A 6 4.51 -5.83 2.88
N VAL A 7 3.65 -5.28 3.74
CA VAL A 7 3.19 -3.89 3.63
C VAL A 7 4.41 -2.97 3.79
N CYS A 8 4.47 -1.91 2.99
CA CYS A 8 5.51 -0.90 3.08
C CYS A 8 5.25 0.10 4.24
N ASP A 9 5.27 -0.35 5.49
CA ASP A 9 4.95 0.43 6.70
C ASP A 9 6.17 0.72 7.61
N TYR A 10 7.38 0.33 7.21
CA TYR A 10 8.60 0.48 8.01
C TYR A 10 8.81 1.91 8.57
N ASN A 11 8.45 2.93 7.80
CA ASN A 11 8.55 4.32 8.23
C ASN A 11 7.56 4.65 9.37
N LEU A 12 6.42 3.96 9.43
CA LEU A 12 5.47 4.00 10.54
C LEU A 12 5.97 3.23 11.77
N GLU A 13 6.72 2.14 11.60
CA GLU A 13 7.32 1.38 12.73
C GLU A 13 8.35 2.22 13.51
N SER A 14 9.01 3.16 12.83
CA SER A 14 10.06 4.01 13.40
C SER A 14 9.57 5.39 13.88
N ILE A 15 8.27 5.67 13.76
CA ILE A 15 7.73 6.97 14.16
C ILE A 15 7.68 7.09 15.68
N ASP A 16 8.15 8.22 16.22
CA ASP A 16 8.04 8.49 17.66
C ASP A 16 6.55 8.64 18.03
N THR A 17 6.12 7.96 19.10
CA THR A 17 4.75 8.01 19.64
C THR A 17 4.27 9.43 20.02
N THR A 18 5.21 10.37 20.17
CA THR A 18 4.93 11.80 20.44
C THR A 18 4.81 12.66 19.18
N SER A 19 4.92 12.06 18.00
CA SER A 19 4.87 12.79 16.72
C SER A 19 3.54 13.54 16.55
N THR A 20 3.63 14.81 16.15
CA THR A 20 2.46 15.65 15.88
C THR A 20 1.67 15.13 14.67
N THR A 21 0.38 15.47 14.60
CA THR A 21 -0.56 15.00 13.56
C THR A 21 -0.03 15.17 12.14
N HIS A 22 0.73 16.24 11.86
CA HIS A 22 1.31 16.48 10.54
C HIS A 22 2.43 15.51 10.17
N LYS A 23 3.26 15.09 11.15
CA LYS A 23 4.32 14.11 10.93
C LYS A 23 3.72 12.73 10.70
N LEU A 24 2.73 12.35 11.50
CA LEU A 24 1.99 11.09 11.29
C LEU A 24 1.34 11.04 9.90
N LEU A 25 0.66 12.12 9.49
CA LEU A 25 0.04 12.19 8.16
C LEU A 25 1.07 12.04 7.04
N LEU A 26 2.23 12.69 7.16
CA LEU A 26 3.31 12.56 6.19
C LEU A 26 3.79 11.11 6.07
N GLU A 27 4.04 10.44 7.20
CA GLU A 27 4.51 9.05 7.19
C GLU A 27 3.46 8.10 6.61
N VAL A 28 2.18 8.29 6.92
CA VAL A 28 1.08 7.49 6.34
C VAL A 28 0.99 7.71 4.83
N CYS A 29 1.11 8.95 4.35
CA CYS A 29 1.12 9.24 2.92
C CYS A 29 2.34 8.62 2.22
N MET A 30 3.51 8.62 2.85
CA MET A 30 4.72 8.01 2.31
C MET A 30 4.59 6.48 2.24
N ALA A 31 4.05 5.83 3.28
CA ALA A 31 3.76 4.39 3.29
C ALA A 31 2.79 4.02 2.16
N ALA A 32 1.69 4.78 2.01
CA ALA A 32 0.72 4.58 0.93
C ALA A 32 1.32 4.76 -0.48
N LYS A 33 2.21 5.75 -0.65
CA LYS A 33 2.94 5.95 -1.89
C LYS A 33 3.81 4.73 -2.22
N TYR A 34 4.63 4.26 -1.27
CA TYR A 34 5.54 3.13 -1.49
C TYR A 34 4.80 1.83 -1.75
N GLU A 35 3.71 1.57 -1.02
CA GLU A 35 2.85 0.41 -1.26
C GLU A 35 2.26 0.46 -2.68
N GLY A 36 1.78 1.63 -3.12
CA GLY A 36 1.31 1.84 -4.50
C GLY A 36 2.40 1.61 -5.55
N GLU A 37 3.60 2.17 -5.35
CA GLU A 37 4.76 1.97 -6.25
C GLU A 37 5.16 0.48 -6.33
N SER A 38 5.18 -0.24 -5.21
CA SER A 38 5.49 -1.67 -5.18
C SER A 38 4.52 -2.48 -6.05
N LEU A 39 3.24 -2.10 -6.06
CA LEU A 39 2.18 -2.79 -6.79
C LEU A 39 2.17 -2.44 -8.28
N THR A 40 2.61 -1.23 -8.65
CA THR A 40 2.73 -0.85 -10.08
C THR A 40 3.74 -1.70 -10.84
N ARG A 41 4.78 -2.25 -10.19
CA ARG A 41 5.73 -3.18 -10.83
C ARG A 41 5.04 -4.43 -11.36
N TYR A 42 4.02 -4.90 -10.66
CA TYR A 42 3.23 -6.06 -11.03
C TYR A 42 2.02 -5.71 -11.90
N HIS A 43 1.86 -4.44 -12.30
CA HIS A 43 0.69 -3.98 -13.05
C HIS A 43 0.47 -4.77 -14.33
N ARG A 44 1.54 -5.07 -15.08
CA ARG A 44 1.47 -5.85 -16.32
C ARG A 44 1.06 -7.31 -16.05
N GLU A 45 1.61 -7.93 -15.01
CA GLU A 45 1.23 -9.29 -14.60
C GLU A 45 -0.23 -9.33 -14.16
N TYR A 46 -0.68 -8.30 -13.42
CA TYR A 46 -2.08 -8.18 -13.03
C TYR A 46 -3.01 -7.90 -14.20
N GLN A 47 -2.61 -7.12 -15.20
CA GLN A 47 -3.39 -6.94 -16.43
C GLN A 47 -3.54 -8.25 -17.20
N VAL A 48 -2.49 -9.08 -17.27
CA VAL A 48 -2.57 -10.40 -17.92
C VAL A 48 -3.42 -11.37 -17.10
N LYS A 49 -3.26 -11.37 -15.77
CA LYS A 49 -3.97 -12.26 -14.85
C LYS A 49 -5.45 -11.89 -14.67
N TYR A 50 -5.77 -10.61 -14.76
CA TYR A 50 -7.10 -10.05 -14.54
C TYR A 50 -7.64 -9.32 -15.78
N GLY A 51 -7.18 -9.68 -16.97
CA GLY A 51 -7.58 -9.02 -18.23
C GLY A 51 -9.10 -9.02 -18.45
N ASP A 52 -9.76 -10.12 -18.09
CA ASP A 52 -11.21 -10.27 -18.15
C ASP A 52 -11.93 -9.68 -16.92
N SER A 53 -11.21 -9.18 -15.93
CA SER A 53 -11.77 -8.61 -14.70
C SER A 53 -10.91 -7.46 -14.15
N PRO A 54 -10.85 -6.31 -14.86
CA PRO A 54 -9.97 -5.18 -14.49
C PRO A 54 -10.24 -4.64 -13.07
N SER A 55 -11.47 -4.79 -12.57
CA SER A 55 -11.90 -4.38 -11.23
C SER A 55 -11.17 -5.13 -10.09
N GLN A 56 -10.58 -6.30 -10.36
CA GLN A 56 -9.80 -7.04 -9.37
C GLN A 56 -8.51 -6.31 -8.98
N ILE A 57 -7.91 -5.54 -9.89
CA ILE A 57 -6.77 -4.66 -9.58
C ILE A 57 -7.16 -3.61 -8.54
N CYS A 58 -8.30 -2.95 -8.74
CA CYS A 58 -8.82 -1.96 -7.77
C CYS A 58 -9.11 -2.60 -6.41
N THR A 59 -9.60 -3.85 -6.40
CA THR A 59 -9.85 -4.60 -5.15
C THR A 59 -8.56 -4.91 -4.40
N VAL A 60 -7.50 -5.28 -5.13
CA VAL A 60 -6.17 -5.54 -4.58
C VAL A 60 -5.57 -4.26 -3.99
N LEU A 61 -5.65 -3.14 -4.71
CA LEU A 61 -5.19 -1.84 -4.22
C LEU A 61 -5.97 -1.38 -2.98
N ALA A 62 -7.30 -1.46 -3.01
CA ALA A 62 -8.16 -1.06 -1.88
C ALA A 62 -7.86 -1.86 -0.60
N ARG A 63 -7.60 -3.17 -0.73
CA ARG A 63 -7.20 -4.00 0.43
C ARG A 63 -5.84 -3.58 1.01
N SER A 64 -4.89 -3.19 0.16
CA SER A 64 -3.56 -2.76 0.61
C SER A 64 -3.65 -1.40 1.32
N PHE A 65 -4.51 -0.49 0.83
CA PHE A 65 -4.81 0.76 1.52
C PHE A 65 -5.48 0.54 2.89
N ALA A 66 -6.39 -0.44 2.99
CA ALA A 66 -7.02 -0.84 4.24
C ALA A 66 -6.08 -1.61 5.21
N ASP A 67 -4.92 -2.08 4.75
CA ASP A 67 -3.89 -2.65 5.62
C ASP A 67 -2.91 -1.56 6.16
N ILE A 68 -2.88 -0.36 5.55
CA ILE A 68 -2.09 0.80 6.00
C ILE A 68 -2.85 1.66 7.02
N GLY A 69 -4.16 1.83 6.85
CA GLY A 69 -5.03 2.63 7.73
C GLY A 69 -5.71 1.82 8.82
#